data_AF-A0A674ER98-F1
#
_entry.id   AF-A0A674ER98-F1
#
_cell.length_a   1.000
_cell.length_b   1.000
_cell.length_c   1.000
_cell.angle_alpha   90.00
_cell.angle_beta   90.00
_cell.angle_gamma   90.00
#
_symmetry.space_group_name_H-M   'P 1'
#
loop_
_entity.id
_entity.type
_entity.pdbx_description
1 polymer ?
#
loop_
_entity_poly.entity_id
_entity_poly.type
_entity_poly.pdbx_seq_one_letter_code
_entity_poly.pdbx_strand_id
1 'polypeptide(L)'
;MTDKLRNNMHRETILFLLVAVIMGNSLMTAALNQTIITTDESGLNNPEPTEHSSLPEKPVLQPKETVPVTGNYVLNDTAGKPCIKVSMGVVYKVIDKKKASYFNLDPSTTLATGRCGQKEAVLSLAIVGEGGYLDLTFEKEGNISYVSKVRANLAPSKGNKNYPGVIEHEKLFPTAADHSLKCKSQTEFHLAENLRVKLGPLQFQAFKLTNGKFGEEVECWADFNKRIFPIIIGTTVVGLLLIAVLTFLIIWNSRRQAGYDRI
;
A
#
# COMPACT_ATOMS: atom_id res chain seq x y z
N MET A 1 0.65 3.63 59.99
CA MET A 1 0.76 2.39 59.19
C MET A 1 -0.20 2.46 58.00
N THR A 2 -0.04 3.45 57.12
CA THR A 2 -1.09 3.78 56.11
C THR A 2 -0.53 4.27 54.77
N ASP A 3 0.74 4.67 54.69
CA ASP A 3 1.35 5.07 53.41
C ASP A 3 1.92 3.90 52.58
N LYS A 4 2.29 2.79 53.22
CA LYS A 4 2.87 1.62 52.52
C LYS A 4 1.82 0.81 51.74
N LEU A 5 0.54 0.91 52.11
CA LEU A 5 -0.58 0.25 51.42
C LEU A 5 -1.07 1.03 50.19
N ARG A 6 -0.97 2.38 50.23
CA ARG A 6 -1.39 3.27 49.14
C ARG A 6 -0.47 3.19 47.92
N ASN A 7 0.85 3.06 48.12
CA ASN A 7 1.80 2.86 47.03
C ASN A 7 1.76 1.45 46.42
N ASN A 8 1.31 0.45 47.17
CA ASN A 8 1.21 -0.91 46.66
C ASN A 8 -0.03 -1.08 45.77
N MET A 9 -1.15 -0.44 46.12
CA MET A 9 -2.38 -0.51 45.34
C MET A 9 -2.25 0.19 43.97
N HIS A 10 -1.57 1.34 43.90
CA HIS A 10 -1.38 2.09 42.66
C HIS A 10 -0.40 1.42 41.68
N ARG A 11 0.57 0.65 42.20
CA ARG A 11 1.51 -0.15 41.40
C ARG A 11 0.83 -1.38 40.81
N GLU A 12 -0.07 -2.01 41.55
CA GLU A 12 -0.88 -3.14 41.07
C GLU A 12 -1.86 -2.69 39.97
N THR A 13 -2.55 -1.55 40.11
CA THR A 13 -3.52 -1.09 39.09
C THR A 13 -2.85 -0.73 37.75
N ILE A 14 -1.63 -0.19 37.79
CA ILE A 14 -0.85 0.11 36.58
C ILE A 14 -0.30 -1.18 35.95
N LEU A 15 0.07 -2.19 36.75
CA LEU A 15 0.43 -3.52 36.24
C LEU A 15 -0.77 -4.22 35.57
N PHE A 16 -1.98 -4.13 36.13
CA PHE A 16 -3.18 -4.72 35.52
C PHE A 16 -3.57 -4.07 34.19
N LEU A 17 -3.38 -2.75 34.04
CA LEU A 17 -3.58 -2.06 32.76
C LEU A 17 -2.52 -2.43 31.71
N LEU A 18 -1.27 -2.70 32.13
CA LEU A 18 -0.22 -3.18 31.23
C LEU A 18 -0.44 -4.65 30.81
N VAL A 19 -0.94 -5.51 31.70
CA VAL A 19 -1.21 -6.93 31.39
C VAL A 19 -2.42 -7.11 30.47
N ALA A 20 -3.45 -6.26 30.59
CA ALA A 20 -4.62 -6.29 29.70
C ALA A 20 -4.30 -5.85 28.25
N VAL A 21 -3.26 -5.04 28.05
CA VAL A 21 -2.80 -4.62 26.70
C VAL A 21 -1.94 -5.70 26.03
N ILE A 22 -1.40 -6.67 26.79
CA ILE A 22 -0.49 -7.71 26.28
C ILE A 22 -1.23 -9.03 25.95
N MET A 23 -2.47 -9.23 26.41
CA MET A 23 -3.24 -10.47 26.18
C MET A 23 -4.52 -10.26 25.36
N GLY A 24 -4.39 -9.68 24.18
CA GLY A 24 -5.54 -9.44 23.31
C GLY A 24 -5.18 -9.31 21.85
N ASN A 25 -4.54 -10.33 21.28
CA ASN A 25 -4.70 -10.76 19.87
C ASN A 25 -3.82 -12.00 19.61
N SER A 26 -4.35 -13.17 19.94
CA SER A 26 -3.93 -14.42 19.31
C SER A 26 -5.16 -15.23 19.01
N LEU A 27 -5.57 -15.18 17.75
CA LEU A 27 -6.27 -16.30 17.12
C LEU A 27 -5.86 -16.33 15.65
N MET A 28 -4.75 -17.02 15.41
CA MET A 28 -4.46 -17.68 14.14
C MET A 28 -5.31 -18.96 14.11
N THR A 29 -6.11 -19.13 13.07
CA THR A 29 -6.52 -20.47 12.61
C THR A 29 -6.33 -20.54 11.11
N ALA A 30 -5.22 -21.17 10.73
CA ALA A 30 -5.03 -21.77 9.43
C ALA A 30 -5.91 -23.03 9.34
N ALA A 31 -6.63 -23.20 8.23
CA ALA A 31 -7.17 -24.48 7.83
C ALA A 31 -6.37 -24.98 6.62
N LEU A 32 -5.76 -26.15 6.79
CA LEU A 32 -4.97 -26.86 5.79
C LEU A 32 -5.87 -27.58 4.78
N ASN A 33 -5.33 -27.64 3.56
CA ASN A 33 -5.76 -28.37 2.38
C ASN A 33 -6.04 -29.86 2.63
N GLN A 34 -6.99 -30.42 1.86
CA GLN A 34 -6.87 -31.74 1.23
C GLN A 34 -7.87 -31.87 0.09
N THR A 35 -7.38 -32.00 -1.14
CA THR A 35 -8.17 -32.56 -2.25
C THR A 35 -7.33 -33.62 -2.95
N ILE A 36 -7.92 -34.80 -3.07
CA ILE A 36 -7.36 -36.06 -3.55
C ILE A 36 -7.33 -36.08 -5.08
N ILE A 37 -6.32 -36.79 -5.60
CA ILE A 37 -6.02 -37.09 -6.99
C ILE A 37 -7.07 -38.03 -7.59
N THR A 38 -7.52 -37.74 -8.81
CA THR A 38 -7.97 -38.75 -9.76
C THR A 38 -7.55 -38.36 -11.18
N THR A 39 -6.66 -39.17 -11.75
CA THR A 39 -6.41 -39.34 -13.18
C THR A 39 -7.61 -40.00 -13.85
N ASP A 40 -8.03 -39.54 -15.03
CA ASP A 40 -8.28 -40.44 -16.16
C ASP A 40 -8.28 -39.71 -17.52
N GLU A 41 -8.17 -40.54 -18.55
CA GLU A 41 -7.72 -40.40 -19.93
C GLU A 41 -8.59 -39.62 -20.95
N SER A 42 -7.87 -39.18 -22.00
CA SER A 42 -8.22 -39.22 -23.44
C SER A 42 -9.38 -38.38 -24.00
N GLY A 43 -9.06 -37.60 -25.04
CA GLY A 43 -10.03 -36.88 -25.86
C GLY A 43 -9.39 -35.89 -26.83
N LEU A 44 -8.66 -36.40 -27.82
CA LEU A 44 -8.16 -35.67 -28.99
C LEU A 44 -9.32 -34.97 -29.70
N ASN A 45 -9.27 -33.63 -29.83
CA ASN A 45 -9.86 -32.88 -30.96
C ASN A 45 -9.21 -31.48 -31.03
N ASN A 46 -8.44 -31.30 -32.09
CA ASN A 46 -7.67 -30.11 -32.42
C ASN A 46 -8.58 -29.07 -33.12
N PRO A 47 -8.69 -27.82 -32.64
CA PRO A 47 -9.00 -26.70 -33.50
C PRO A 47 -7.72 -25.88 -33.71
N GLU A 48 -7.22 -25.98 -34.93
CA GLU A 48 -6.41 -25.00 -35.67
C GLU A 48 -6.17 -23.66 -34.96
N PRO A 49 -4.90 -23.28 -34.68
CA PRO A 49 -4.58 -21.94 -34.19
C PRO A 49 -4.81 -20.92 -35.30
N THR A 50 -5.95 -20.25 -35.29
CA THR A 50 -6.11 -19.01 -36.05
C THR A 50 -5.24 -17.94 -35.40
N GLU A 51 -3.99 -17.85 -35.84
CA GLU A 51 -3.05 -16.80 -35.51
C GLU A 51 -3.55 -15.50 -36.14
N HIS A 52 -4.51 -14.85 -35.48
CA HIS A 52 -4.77 -13.44 -35.69
C HIS A 52 -3.58 -12.68 -35.10
N SER A 53 -2.58 -12.40 -35.94
CA SER A 53 -1.55 -11.40 -35.69
C SER A 53 -2.22 -10.04 -35.59
N SER A 54 -2.78 -9.71 -34.42
CA SER A 54 -3.22 -8.36 -34.09
C SER A 54 -1.98 -7.49 -33.86
N LEU A 55 -1.92 -6.36 -34.57
CA LEU A 55 -0.99 -5.29 -34.24
C LEU A 55 -1.17 -4.92 -32.76
N PRO A 56 -0.10 -4.63 -31.99
CA PRO A 56 -0.23 -4.28 -30.59
C PRO A 56 -1.22 -3.13 -30.39
N GLU A 57 -2.27 -3.39 -29.61
CA GLU A 57 -3.40 -2.48 -29.46
C GLU A 57 -3.05 -1.32 -28.52
N LYS A 58 -3.23 -0.08 -29.01
CA LYS A 58 -3.04 1.14 -28.21
C LYS A 58 -4.09 1.23 -27.09
N PRO A 59 -3.79 1.93 -25.98
CA PRO A 59 -4.69 2.10 -24.83
C PRO A 59 -6.09 2.59 -25.20
N VAL A 60 -7.12 1.91 -24.69
CA VAL A 60 -8.52 2.31 -24.83
C VAL A 60 -9.01 2.88 -23.50
N LEU A 61 -9.39 4.16 -23.51
CA LEU A 61 -9.92 4.84 -22.32
C LEU A 61 -11.35 4.37 -22.01
N GLN A 62 -11.61 4.12 -20.72
CA GLN A 62 -12.90 3.71 -20.18
C GLN A 62 -13.54 4.84 -19.36
N PRO A 63 -14.88 5.01 -19.39
CA PRO A 63 -15.55 6.07 -18.63
C PRO A 63 -15.58 5.82 -17.12
N LYS A 64 -15.42 4.57 -16.68
CA LYS A 64 -15.47 4.15 -15.28
C LYS A 64 -14.16 3.49 -14.87
N GLU A 65 -13.72 3.78 -13.65
CA GLU A 65 -12.57 3.14 -13.03
C GLU A 65 -12.89 1.67 -12.66
N THR A 66 -11.93 0.79 -12.91
CA THR A 66 -12.00 -0.64 -12.58
C THR A 66 -10.77 -1.03 -11.78
N VAL A 67 -10.82 -2.17 -11.09
CA VAL A 67 -9.70 -2.65 -10.27
C VAL A 67 -8.51 -2.99 -11.19
N PRO A 68 -7.30 -2.46 -10.93
CA PRO A 68 -6.13 -2.76 -11.75
C PRO A 68 -5.62 -4.17 -11.50
N VAL A 69 -5.09 -4.80 -12.55
CA VAL A 69 -4.33 -6.04 -12.43
C VAL A 69 -2.96 -5.71 -11.85
N THR A 70 -2.49 -6.49 -10.89
CA THR A 70 -1.17 -6.29 -10.27
C THR A 70 -0.08 -6.95 -11.12
N GLY A 71 0.85 -6.14 -11.64
CA GLY A 71 2.04 -6.62 -12.33
C GLY A 71 3.19 -6.87 -11.35
N ASN A 72 4.06 -7.83 -11.68
CA ASN A 72 5.27 -8.14 -10.93
C ASN A 72 6.50 -7.94 -11.82
N TYR A 73 7.36 -7.00 -11.43
CA TYR A 73 8.50 -6.56 -12.23
C TYR A 73 9.78 -6.70 -11.42
N VAL A 74 10.81 -7.26 -12.04
CA VAL A 74 12.16 -7.35 -11.47
C VAL A 74 13.12 -6.78 -12.50
N LEU A 75 13.92 -5.79 -12.09
CA LEU A 75 14.97 -5.22 -12.91
C LEU A 75 16.33 -5.68 -12.38
N ASN A 76 17.13 -6.21 -13.29
CA ASN A 76 18.50 -6.64 -13.02
C ASN A 76 19.49 -5.61 -13.55
N ASP A 77 20.65 -5.49 -12.90
CA ASP A 77 21.77 -4.72 -13.39
C ASP A 77 22.49 -5.44 -14.55
N THR A 78 23.52 -4.79 -15.09
CA THR A 78 24.32 -5.34 -16.20
C THR A 78 25.10 -6.62 -15.81
N ALA A 79 25.27 -6.88 -14.51
CA ALA A 79 25.89 -8.11 -13.99
C ALA A 79 24.85 -9.21 -13.69
N GLY A 80 23.56 -8.97 -13.99
CA GLY A 80 22.47 -9.91 -13.74
C GLY A 80 21.97 -9.92 -12.29
N LYS A 81 22.41 -8.98 -11.45
CA LYS A 81 21.97 -8.90 -10.04
C LYS A 81 20.69 -8.04 -9.94
N PRO A 82 19.67 -8.48 -9.20
CA PRO A 82 18.43 -7.73 -9.04
C PRO A 82 18.66 -6.43 -8.27
N CYS A 83 18.16 -5.32 -8.80
CA CYS A 83 18.32 -3.98 -8.21
C CYS A 83 16.97 -3.31 -7.90
N ILE A 84 15.90 -3.63 -8.62
CA ILE A 84 14.54 -3.15 -8.33
C ILE A 84 13.60 -4.34 -8.37
N LYS A 85 12.68 -4.41 -7.42
CA LYS A 85 11.51 -5.28 -7.48
C LYS A 85 10.27 -4.47 -7.16
N VAL A 86 9.24 -4.60 -7.99
CA VAL A 86 7.95 -3.93 -7.80
C VAL A 86 6.82 -4.91 -8.08
N SER A 87 5.83 -4.92 -7.20
CA SER A 87 4.53 -5.53 -7.41
C SER A 87 3.50 -4.41 -7.33
N MET A 88 2.82 -4.07 -8.43
CA MET A 88 1.84 -2.98 -8.38
C MET A 88 0.72 -3.06 -9.40
N GLY A 89 -0.46 -2.56 -9.01
CA GLY A 89 -1.52 -2.15 -9.93
C GLY A 89 -1.35 -0.68 -10.34
N VAL A 90 -1.62 -0.36 -11.60
CA VAL A 90 -1.51 1.01 -12.14
C VAL A 90 -2.80 1.39 -12.87
N VAL A 91 -3.35 2.55 -12.52
CA VAL A 91 -4.50 3.17 -13.21
C VAL A 91 -4.10 4.57 -13.67
N TYR A 92 -4.18 4.81 -14.97
CA TYR A 92 -4.14 6.16 -15.53
C TYR A 92 -5.53 6.77 -15.47
N LYS A 93 -5.60 8.04 -15.08
CA LYS A 93 -6.83 8.85 -15.08
C LYS A 93 -6.57 10.11 -15.88
N VAL A 94 -7.19 10.17 -17.05
CA VAL A 94 -7.17 11.31 -17.96
C VAL A 94 -8.38 12.20 -17.68
N ILE A 95 -8.17 13.51 -17.65
CA ILE A 95 -9.23 14.51 -17.50
C ILE A 95 -9.24 15.39 -18.75
N ASP A 96 -10.25 15.22 -19.61
CA ASP A 96 -10.45 16.05 -20.80
C ASP A 96 -11.86 16.65 -20.78
N LYS A 97 -11.98 17.96 -21.06
CA LYS A 97 -13.26 18.70 -21.02
C LYS A 97 -14.11 18.44 -19.76
N LYS A 98 -13.45 18.42 -18.59
CA LYS A 98 -14.05 18.12 -17.27
C LYS A 98 -14.64 16.71 -17.13
N LYS A 99 -14.35 15.79 -18.05
CA LYS A 99 -14.74 14.38 -17.96
C LYS A 99 -13.50 13.54 -17.65
N ALA A 100 -13.63 12.67 -16.67
CA ALA A 100 -12.59 11.70 -16.34
C ALA A 100 -12.74 10.44 -17.20
N SER A 101 -11.62 9.87 -17.61
CA SER A 101 -11.56 8.55 -18.24
C SER A 101 -10.33 7.81 -17.74
N TYR A 102 -10.37 6.48 -17.78
CA TYR A 102 -9.46 5.62 -17.06
C TYR A 102 -8.83 4.59 -17.99
N PHE A 103 -7.60 4.19 -17.68
CA PHE A 103 -6.94 3.07 -18.34
C PHE A 103 -6.12 2.30 -17.30
N ASN A 104 -6.37 0.99 -17.20
CA ASN A 104 -5.59 0.13 -16.33
C ASN A 104 -4.41 -0.42 -17.12
N LEU A 105 -3.21 -0.32 -16.55
CA LEU A 105 -2.04 -0.94 -17.14
C LEU A 105 -2.19 -2.46 -17.07
N ASP A 106 -2.05 -3.13 -18.20
CA ASP A 106 -2.06 -4.59 -18.27
C ASP A 106 -0.62 -5.11 -18.28
N PRO A 107 -0.20 -5.89 -17.26
CA PRO A 107 1.14 -6.45 -17.21
C PRO A 107 1.50 -7.34 -18.40
N SER A 108 0.52 -7.97 -19.07
CA SER A 108 0.75 -8.83 -20.24
C SER A 108 1.15 -8.07 -21.50
N THR A 109 0.82 -6.79 -21.57
CA THR A 109 1.13 -5.87 -22.68
C THR A 109 2.04 -4.72 -22.23
N THR A 110 2.82 -4.96 -21.18
CA THR A 110 3.76 -3.99 -20.62
C THR A 110 5.18 -4.54 -20.64
N LEU A 111 6.10 -3.79 -21.23
CA LEU A 111 7.53 -4.09 -21.22
C LEU A 111 8.20 -3.33 -20.06
N ALA A 112 8.77 -4.07 -19.12
CA ALA A 112 9.59 -3.50 -18.06
C ALA A 112 11.04 -3.34 -18.53
N THR A 113 11.55 -2.13 -18.45
CA THR A 113 12.95 -1.77 -18.72
C THR A 113 13.47 -0.86 -17.63
N GLY A 114 14.72 -0.42 -17.73
CA GLY A 114 15.25 0.56 -16.78
C GLY A 114 16.75 0.55 -16.66
N ARG A 115 17.24 1.17 -15.59
CA ARG A 115 18.65 1.19 -15.24
C ARG A 115 18.85 1.05 -13.74
N CYS A 116 19.90 0.33 -13.38
CA CYS A 116 20.36 0.19 -12.01
C CYS A 116 21.58 1.07 -11.79
N GLY A 117 21.61 1.80 -10.68
CA GLY A 117 22.77 2.57 -10.25
C GLY A 117 22.91 2.50 -8.73
N GLN A 118 24.04 2.98 -8.21
CA GLN A 118 24.31 2.90 -6.77
C GLN A 118 23.51 3.92 -5.94
N LYS A 119 23.28 5.11 -6.50
CA LYS A 119 22.53 6.21 -5.86
C LYS A 119 21.16 6.44 -6.48
N GLU A 120 20.99 6.06 -7.74
CA GLU A 120 19.75 6.28 -8.48
C GLU A 120 19.48 5.06 -9.36
N ALA A 121 18.23 4.61 -9.40
CA ALA A 121 17.78 3.54 -10.26
C ALA A 121 16.41 3.91 -10.86
N VAL A 122 16.14 3.49 -12.09
CA VAL A 122 14.89 3.82 -12.79
C VAL A 122 14.24 2.54 -13.26
N LEU A 123 12.96 2.38 -12.97
CA LEU A 123 12.07 1.40 -13.59
C LEU A 123 11.19 2.13 -14.60
N SER A 124 11.15 1.64 -15.84
CA SER A 124 10.25 2.14 -16.88
C SER A 124 9.32 1.02 -17.34
N LEU A 125 8.02 1.25 -17.27
CA LEU A 125 6.98 0.35 -17.74
C LEU A 125 6.40 0.92 -19.03
N ALA A 126 6.85 0.41 -20.16
CA ALA A 126 6.42 0.84 -21.49
C ALA A 126 5.20 0.04 -21.96
N ILE A 127 4.17 0.74 -22.45
CA ILE A 127 2.98 0.13 -23.04
C ILE A 127 3.29 -0.18 -24.50
N VAL A 128 3.07 -1.44 -24.92
CA VAL A 128 3.32 -1.85 -26.32
C VAL A 128 2.45 -1.04 -27.29
N GLY A 129 2.90 -0.89 -28.54
CA GLY A 129 2.16 -0.14 -29.56
C GLY A 129 2.26 1.38 -29.40
N GLU A 130 3.34 1.88 -28.77
CA GLU A 130 3.53 3.31 -28.47
C GLU A 130 2.39 3.90 -27.61
N GLY A 131 1.83 3.09 -26.72
CA GLY A 131 0.72 3.48 -25.85
C GLY A 131 1.09 4.44 -24.71
N GLY A 132 2.38 4.64 -24.47
CA GLY A 132 2.88 5.46 -23.38
C GLY A 132 3.78 4.70 -22.42
N TYR A 133 4.02 5.26 -21.24
CA TYR A 133 4.92 4.69 -20.23
C TYR A 133 4.65 5.24 -18.82
N LEU A 134 5.12 4.49 -17.81
CA LEU A 134 5.28 4.94 -16.43
C LEU A 134 6.72 4.72 -15.98
N ASP A 135 7.40 5.79 -15.59
CA ASP A 135 8.74 5.76 -15.01
C ASP A 135 8.66 6.05 -13.51
N LEU A 136 9.31 5.18 -12.73
CA LEU A 136 9.59 5.41 -11.30
C LEU A 136 11.10 5.55 -11.13
N THR A 137 11.54 6.71 -10.64
CA THR A 137 12.94 6.93 -10.26
C THR A 137 13.08 6.76 -8.77
N PHE A 138 13.99 5.88 -8.38
CA PHE A 138 14.38 5.62 -7.01
C PHE A 138 15.72 6.29 -6.74
N GLU A 139 15.84 6.92 -5.59
CA GLU A 139 17.10 7.47 -5.08
C GLU A 139 17.45 6.85 -3.74
N LYS A 140 18.75 6.83 -3.44
CA LYS A 140 19.32 6.32 -2.20
C LYS A 140 20.20 7.37 -1.55
N GLU A 141 19.85 7.71 -0.31
CA GLU A 141 20.63 8.57 0.58
C GLU A 141 20.99 7.78 1.85
N GLY A 142 22.27 7.45 2.00
CA GLY A 142 22.73 6.58 3.10
C GLY A 142 22.07 5.19 3.02
N ASN A 143 21.30 4.84 4.06
CA ASN A 143 20.51 3.59 4.07
C ASN A 143 19.04 3.80 3.71
N ILE A 144 18.61 5.01 3.37
CA ILE A 144 17.22 5.30 3.00
C ILE A 144 17.10 5.31 1.49
N SER A 145 16.07 4.63 0.98
CA SER A 145 15.65 4.66 -0.40
C SER A 145 14.23 5.24 -0.50
N TYR A 146 13.96 5.99 -1.57
CA TYR A 146 12.67 6.62 -1.81
C TYR A 146 12.44 6.78 -3.31
N VAL A 147 11.19 7.00 -3.70
CA VAL A 147 10.84 7.42 -5.07
C VAL A 147 11.03 8.94 -5.15
N SER A 148 11.94 9.42 -5.99
CA SER A 148 12.19 10.86 -6.18
C SER A 148 11.34 11.45 -7.31
N LYS A 149 10.99 10.61 -8.30
CA LYS A 149 10.28 11.05 -9.50
C LYS A 149 9.29 10.01 -9.99
N VAL A 150 8.08 10.47 -10.30
CA VAL A 150 7.08 9.69 -11.04
C VAL A 150 6.77 10.45 -12.33
N ARG A 151 7.12 9.86 -13.47
CA ARG A 151 6.86 10.44 -14.78
C ARG A 151 6.00 9.48 -15.58
N ALA A 152 5.03 9.98 -16.31
CA ALA A 152 4.20 9.13 -17.14
C ALA A 152 3.78 9.83 -18.42
N ASN A 153 3.45 9.03 -19.42
CA ASN A 153 2.75 9.46 -20.62
C ASN A 153 1.68 8.43 -20.96
N LEU A 154 0.52 8.88 -21.42
CA LEU A 154 -0.48 8.00 -22.01
C LEU A 154 -0.84 8.52 -23.40
N ALA A 155 -0.83 7.63 -24.39
CA ALA A 155 -1.18 7.88 -25.78
C ALA A 155 -2.33 6.95 -26.20
N PRO A 156 -3.59 7.34 -25.96
CA PRO A 156 -4.74 6.51 -26.30
C PRO A 156 -4.86 6.24 -27.81
N SER A 157 -5.53 5.14 -28.16
CA SER A 157 -5.84 4.77 -29.55
C SER A 157 -6.74 5.80 -30.24
N LYS A 158 -7.61 6.47 -29.48
CA LYS A 158 -8.55 7.48 -29.98
C LYS A 158 -8.10 8.89 -29.66
N GLY A 159 -8.00 9.71 -30.70
CA GLY A 159 -7.54 11.09 -30.62
C GLY A 159 -6.02 11.13 -30.62
N ASN A 160 -5.44 11.87 -31.57
CA ASN A 160 -3.99 12.02 -31.70
C ASN A 160 -3.43 12.94 -30.60
N LYS A 161 -3.66 12.59 -29.34
CA LYS A 161 -3.33 13.36 -28.14
C LYS A 161 -2.51 12.50 -27.20
N ASN A 162 -1.43 13.09 -26.70
CA ASN A 162 -0.62 12.51 -25.64
C ASN A 162 -0.89 13.27 -24.34
N TYR A 163 -0.86 12.53 -23.24
CA TYR A 163 -1.04 13.06 -21.90
C TYR A 163 0.27 12.80 -21.13
N PRO A 164 1.29 13.68 -21.25
CA PRO A 164 2.49 13.60 -20.45
C PRO A 164 2.27 14.25 -19.08
N GLY A 165 3.02 13.80 -18.09
CA GLY A 165 3.08 14.46 -16.80
C GLY A 165 4.23 13.95 -15.95
N VAL A 166 4.58 14.72 -14.93
CA VAL A 166 5.69 14.41 -14.04
C VAL A 166 5.42 15.03 -12.68
N ILE A 167 5.85 14.34 -11.64
CA ILE A 167 5.92 14.89 -10.30
C ILE A 167 7.28 14.57 -9.71
N GLU A 168 7.89 15.60 -9.15
CA GLU A 168 9.18 15.57 -8.46
C GLU A 168 8.91 16.10 -7.06
N HIS A 169 9.01 15.22 -6.08
CA HIS A 169 8.87 15.55 -4.67
C HIS A 169 10.15 15.10 -3.97
N GLU A 170 10.51 15.76 -2.87
CA GLU A 170 11.81 15.50 -2.23
C GLU A 170 12.00 14.02 -1.88
N LYS A 171 11.03 13.33 -1.26
CA LYS A 171 11.11 11.90 -0.90
C LYS A 171 9.75 11.21 -0.81
N LEU A 172 9.29 10.53 -1.86
CA LEU A 172 8.07 9.72 -1.80
C LEU A 172 8.37 8.32 -1.28
N PHE A 173 7.54 7.82 -0.37
CA PHE A 173 7.64 6.46 0.19
C PHE A 173 9.04 6.10 0.73
N PRO A 174 9.60 6.88 1.67
CA PRO A 174 10.90 6.57 2.23
C PRO A 174 10.89 5.24 2.99
N THR A 175 11.88 4.41 2.74
CA THR A 175 12.09 3.12 3.41
C THR A 175 13.57 2.79 3.48
N ALA A 176 13.99 1.94 4.43
CA ALA A 176 15.35 1.43 4.47
C ALA A 176 15.65 0.59 3.20
N ALA A 177 16.87 0.66 2.68
CA ALA A 177 17.21 0.07 1.38
C ALA A 177 17.09 -1.47 1.35
N ASP A 178 17.21 -2.15 2.50
CA ASP A 178 16.96 -3.60 2.65
C ASP A 178 15.51 -3.97 2.97
N HIS A 179 14.62 -3.00 3.15
CA HIS A 179 13.22 -3.23 3.41
C HIS A 179 12.39 -3.00 2.14
N SER A 180 11.24 -3.70 2.05
CA SER A 180 10.24 -3.44 1.04
C SER A 180 9.13 -2.57 1.61
N LEU A 181 8.72 -1.53 0.89
CA LEU A 181 7.58 -0.73 1.28
C LEU A 181 6.31 -1.28 0.64
N LYS A 182 5.25 -1.43 1.43
CA LYS A 182 3.96 -2.00 1.03
C LYS A 182 2.80 -1.06 1.35
N CYS A 183 2.00 -0.77 0.33
CA CYS A 183 0.71 -0.10 0.43
C CYS A 183 -0.40 -1.01 -0.11
N LYS A 184 -1.40 -1.28 0.71
CA LYS A 184 -2.70 -1.83 0.34
C LYS A 184 -3.60 -0.76 -0.27
N SER A 185 -3.57 0.47 0.25
CA SER A 185 -4.35 1.58 -0.31
C SER A 185 -3.76 2.09 -1.62
N GLN A 186 -4.64 2.53 -2.51
CA GLN A 186 -4.27 3.15 -3.77
C GLN A 186 -3.86 4.61 -3.56
N THR A 187 -2.72 5.00 -4.09
CA THR A 187 -2.16 6.36 -4.01
C THR A 187 -2.32 7.07 -5.35
N GLU A 188 -3.00 8.23 -5.39
CA GLU A 188 -3.20 9.05 -6.59
C GLU A 188 -2.15 10.17 -6.69
N PHE A 189 -1.39 10.16 -7.77
CA PHE A 189 -0.43 11.20 -8.14
C PHE A 189 -1.03 12.12 -9.19
N HIS A 190 -0.90 13.42 -8.97
CA HIS A 190 -1.35 14.45 -9.89
C HIS A 190 -0.14 14.91 -10.74
N LEU A 191 0.05 14.29 -11.90
CA LEU A 191 1.24 14.47 -12.73
C LEU A 191 1.13 15.68 -13.67
N ALA A 192 -0.08 16.04 -14.07
CA ALA A 192 -0.41 17.23 -14.86
C ALA A 192 -1.88 17.61 -14.61
N GLU A 193 -2.35 18.72 -15.20
CA GLU A 193 -3.75 19.14 -15.09
C GLU A 193 -4.72 18.08 -15.62
N ASN A 194 -4.34 17.41 -16.71
CA ASN A 194 -5.14 16.43 -17.44
C ASN A 194 -4.69 14.97 -17.23
N LEU A 195 -3.65 14.73 -16.42
CA LEU A 195 -3.11 13.40 -16.17
C LEU A 195 -2.90 13.14 -14.68
N ARG A 196 -3.49 12.05 -14.20
CA ARG A 196 -3.23 11.48 -12.89
C ARG A 196 -2.89 10.01 -13.03
N VAL A 197 -2.07 9.51 -12.12
CA VAL A 197 -1.70 8.09 -12.06
C VAL A 197 -1.98 7.60 -10.66
N LYS A 198 -2.69 6.49 -10.55
CA LYS A 198 -2.95 5.83 -9.29
C LYS A 198 -2.18 4.53 -9.21
N LEU A 199 -1.45 4.33 -8.11
CA LEU A 199 -0.67 3.13 -7.83
C LEU A 199 -1.31 2.38 -6.66
N GLY A 200 -1.62 1.10 -6.83
CA GLY A 200 -2.22 0.29 -5.76
C GLY A 200 -2.90 -0.99 -6.26
N PRO A 201 -2.84 -2.10 -5.49
CA PRO A 201 -1.94 -2.33 -4.36
C PRO A 201 -0.48 -2.21 -4.84
N LEU A 202 0.45 -1.88 -3.94
CA LEU A 202 1.85 -1.56 -4.27
C LEU A 202 2.78 -2.21 -3.24
N GLN A 203 3.82 -2.89 -3.69
CA GLN A 203 4.97 -3.27 -2.89
C GLN A 203 6.24 -3.09 -3.71
N PHE A 204 7.24 -2.38 -3.20
CA PHE A 204 8.50 -2.21 -3.92
C PHE A 204 9.73 -2.20 -3.02
N GLN A 205 10.87 -2.48 -3.63
CA GLN A 205 12.19 -2.34 -3.02
C GLN A 205 13.23 -2.05 -4.11
N ALA A 206 14.18 -1.17 -3.81
CA ALA A 206 15.27 -0.80 -4.69
C ALA A 206 16.63 -0.96 -4.01
N PHE A 207 17.68 -1.06 -4.81
CA PHE A 207 19.11 -1.12 -4.46
C PHE A 207 19.59 -2.41 -3.77
N LYS A 208 18.97 -2.84 -2.67
CA LYS A 208 19.49 -3.97 -1.87
C LYS A 208 18.47 -5.11 -1.81
N LEU A 209 18.48 -5.96 -2.84
CA LEU A 209 17.66 -7.18 -2.92
C LEU A 209 18.51 -8.42 -2.66
N THR A 210 17.97 -9.35 -1.87
CA THR A 210 18.59 -10.66 -1.61
C THR A 210 17.88 -11.71 -2.47
N ASN A 211 18.60 -12.32 -3.41
CA ASN A 211 18.07 -13.37 -4.30
C ASN A 211 16.78 -12.96 -5.05
N GLY A 212 16.63 -11.67 -5.40
CA GLY A 212 15.45 -11.17 -6.11
C GLY A 212 14.15 -11.21 -5.30
N LYS A 213 14.24 -11.33 -3.98
CA LYS A 213 13.10 -11.33 -3.05
C LYS A 213 13.00 -10.00 -2.33
N PHE A 214 11.78 -9.67 -1.92
CA PHE A 214 11.56 -8.57 -0.99
C PHE A 214 12.21 -8.92 0.36
N GLY A 215 12.79 -7.90 0.99
CA GLY A 215 13.19 -7.94 2.39
C GLY A 215 11.99 -7.72 3.31
N GLU A 216 12.27 -7.27 4.54
CA GLU A 216 11.25 -7.02 5.55
C GLU A 216 10.24 -5.97 5.07
N GLU A 217 8.95 -6.21 5.30
CA GLU A 217 7.87 -5.35 4.81
C GLU A 217 7.60 -4.19 5.78
N VAL A 218 7.62 -2.97 5.27
CA VAL A 218 7.23 -1.74 5.98
C VAL A 218 5.93 -1.22 5.38
N GLU A 219 4.95 -1.00 6.24
CA GLU A 219 3.68 -0.40 5.85
C GLU A 219 3.86 1.08 5.51
N CYS A 220 3.20 1.54 4.45
CA CYS A 220 3.28 2.94 4.08
C CYS A 220 2.40 3.84 4.96
N TRP A 221 2.79 5.12 5.01
CA TRP A 221 2.18 6.11 5.92
C TRP A 221 0.66 6.25 5.76
N ALA A 222 0.14 6.15 4.53
CA ALA A 222 -1.29 6.22 4.27
C ALA A 222 -2.07 5.09 4.94
N ASP A 223 -1.58 3.85 4.87
CA ASP A 223 -2.23 2.70 5.50
C ASP A 223 -2.07 2.69 7.01
N PHE A 224 -0.87 3.05 7.49
CA PHE A 224 -0.60 3.21 8.90
C PHE A 224 -1.59 4.18 9.55
N ASN A 225 -1.78 5.36 8.94
CA ASN A 225 -2.72 6.36 9.41
C ASN A 225 -4.17 5.87 9.38
N LYS A 226 -4.57 5.20 8.29
CA LYS A 226 -5.91 4.63 8.16
C LYS A 226 -6.24 3.61 9.26
N ARG A 227 -5.23 2.88 9.74
CA ARG A 227 -5.36 1.96 10.88
C ARG A 227 -5.32 2.69 12.23
N ILE A 228 -4.38 3.61 12.41
CA ILE A 228 -4.07 4.19 13.73
C ILE A 228 -5.05 5.29 14.15
N PHE A 229 -5.49 6.17 13.24
CA PHE A 229 -6.38 7.27 13.62
C PHE A 229 -7.70 6.80 14.26
N PRO A 230 -8.43 5.79 13.72
CA PRO A 230 -9.63 5.27 14.36
C PRO A 230 -9.37 4.72 15.78
N ILE A 231 -8.23 4.07 16.00
CA ILE A 231 -7.85 3.51 17.32
C ILE A 231 -7.62 4.64 18.32
N ILE A 232 -6.87 5.68 17.93
CA ILE A 232 -6.62 6.84 18.81
C ILE A 232 -7.94 7.53 19.17
N ILE A 233 -8.81 7.78 18.20
CA ILE A 233 -10.10 8.44 18.45
C ILE A 233 -11.01 7.57 19.33
N GLY A 234 -11.04 6.25 19.08
CA GLY A 234 -11.84 5.33 19.89
C GLY A 234 -11.38 5.29 21.34
N THR A 235 -10.08 5.18 21.57
CA THR A 235 -9.50 5.11 22.93
C THR A 235 -9.64 6.42 23.70
N THR A 236 -9.52 7.58 23.04
CA THR A 236 -9.73 8.87 23.70
C THR A 236 -11.18 9.08 24.13
N VAL A 237 -12.15 8.75 23.27
CA VAL A 237 -13.58 8.87 23.61
C VAL A 237 -13.95 7.95 24.78
N VAL A 238 -13.54 6.68 24.73
CA VAL A 238 -13.80 5.74 25.83
C VAL A 238 -13.13 6.19 27.12
N GLY A 239 -11.87 6.66 27.06
CA GLY A 239 -11.16 7.19 28.22
C GLY A 239 -11.88 8.37 28.86
N LEU A 240 -12.35 9.34 28.06
CA LEU A 240 -13.10 10.49 28.56
C LEU A 240 -14.45 10.09 29.18
N LEU A 241 -15.16 9.14 28.59
CA LEU A 241 -16.42 8.62 29.15
C LEU A 241 -16.19 7.94 30.49
N LEU A 242 -15.14 7.12 30.61
CA LEU A 242 -14.79 6.46 31.87
C LEU A 242 -14.44 7.50 32.95
N ILE A 243 -13.66 8.53 32.61
CA ILE A 243 -13.34 9.63 33.54
C ILE A 243 -14.62 10.36 33.97
N ALA A 244 -15.53 10.65 33.04
CA ALA A 244 -16.80 11.31 33.36
C ALA A 244 -17.68 10.45 34.29
N VAL A 245 -17.77 9.15 34.04
CA VAL A 245 -18.51 8.22 34.90
C VAL A 245 -17.89 8.12 36.29
N LEU A 246 -16.56 7.97 36.38
CA LEU A 246 -15.86 7.89 37.66
C LEU A 246 -16.03 9.17 38.49
N THR A 247 -15.85 10.34 37.87
CA THR A 247 -16.04 11.63 38.54
C THR A 247 -17.50 11.82 39.00
N PHE A 248 -18.47 11.45 38.17
CA PHE A 248 -19.88 11.45 38.54
C PHE A 248 -20.17 10.55 39.74
N LEU A 249 -19.68 9.31 39.74
CA LEU A 249 -19.87 8.36 40.84
C LEU A 249 -19.23 8.84 42.15
N ILE A 250 -18.04 9.42 42.09
CA ILE A 250 -17.35 9.98 43.26
C ILE A 250 -18.16 11.15 43.86
N ILE A 251 -18.57 12.10 43.02
CA ILE A 251 -19.37 13.26 43.46
C ILE A 251 -20.71 12.81 44.05
N TRP A 252 -21.38 11.86 43.38
CA TRP A 252 -22.66 11.32 43.81
C TRP A 252 -22.58 10.63 45.17
N ASN A 253 -21.55 9.80 45.40
CA ASN A 253 -21.34 9.14 46.68
C ASN A 253 -21.03 10.14 47.81
N SER A 254 -20.19 11.14 47.54
CA SER A 254 -19.87 12.20 48.52
C SER A 254 -21.12 12.98 48.96
N ARG A 255 -22.03 13.31 48.03
CA ARG A 255 -23.30 13.97 48.38
C ARG A 255 -24.22 13.11 49.25
N ARG A 256 -24.19 11.78 49.12
CA ARG A 256 -24.99 10.88 49.96
C ARG A 256 -24.44 10.78 51.39
N GLN A 257 -23.14 10.92 51.59
CA GLN A 257 -22.52 10.86 52.93
C GLN A 257 -22.75 12.14 53.76
N ALA A 258 -22.88 13.30 53.10
CA ALA A 258 -23.16 14.58 53.79
C ALA A 258 -24.59 14.73 54.35
N GLY A 259 -25.47 13.73 54.19
CA GLY A 259 -26.85 13.74 54.67
C GLY A 259 -27.09 13.01 56.00
N TYR A 260 -26.04 12.49 56.66
CA TYR A 260 -26.16 11.70 57.89
C TYR A 260 -25.49 12.33 59.13
N ASP A 261 -25.24 13.63 59.14
CA ASP A 261 -25.12 14.38 60.39
C ASP A 261 -26.53 14.88 60.78
N ARG A 262 -27.29 14.00 61.44
CA ARG A 262 -28.47 14.38 62.20
C ARG A 262 -28.06 14.54 63.67
N ILE A 263 -28.52 15.66 64.25
CA ILE A 263 -28.52 16.06 65.66
C ILE A 263 -28.73 14.88 66.61
#